data_AF-A0A518JN60-F1
#
_entry.id   AF-A0A518JN60-F1
#
_cell.length_a   1.000
_cell.length_b   1.000
_cell.length_c   1.000
_cell.angle_alpha   90.00
_cell.angle_beta   90.00
_cell.angle_gamma   90.00
#
_symmetry.space_group_name_H-M   'P 1'
#
loop_
_entity.id
_entity.type
_entity.pdbx_description
1 polymer ?
#
loop_
_entity_poly.entity_id
_entity_poly.type
_entity_poly.pdbx_seq_one_letter_code
_entity_poly.pdbx_strand_id
1 'polypeptide(L)'
;MVSLRRLRCSGFLLGLISLMGVACGNDPIRVDADLLPGIGGYSTAEADLGWLPAGKKVDVEVRVVNRLSDVVPFDRLKLNGSLNKAEATGNSIPVGGELLIRAALTIPNNSHEVDQSIAIYLQRDGMRSARDTVRLRFRVSELLRFHAKTVQFSRDGSDNKMVERIPVTITQPIDAAKVQVTGTGDFRNARGAIVHWQDRDWLQFEVDREDPNQAELAGTLTIEDPVSKRKDMITCLVRYRVPVTVRPGLLFARPASDEKSYAVTAFVRLYPTKTESERTDETKTSTLASAVVAAHIGDYPVDVATHPLGAGVYRVEAFVPERFVGEADSVQWQIKTDGKVYYVKNRVGFPR
;
A
#
# COMPACT_ATOMS: atom_id res chain seq x y z
N MET A 1 -2.91 -15.70 28.97
CA MET A 1 -4.20 -15.93 29.66
C MET A 1 -5.28 -15.98 28.59
N VAL A 2 -5.79 -17.17 28.25
CA VAL A 2 -6.78 -17.36 27.16
C VAL A 2 -8.18 -17.29 27.77
N SER A 3 -9.07 -16.48 27.17
CA SER A 3 -10.40 -16.17 27.67
C SER A 3 -11.46 -16.99 26.94
N LEU A 4 -12.26 -17.77 27.67
CA LEU A 4 -13.46 -18.43 27.17
C LEU A 4 -14.60 -17.42 26.93
N ARG A 5 -15.22 -17.44 25.74
CA ARG A 5 -16.57 -16.90 25.54
C ARG A 5 -17.52 -18.03 25.13
N ARG A 6 -18.42 -18.41 26.05
CA ARG A 6 -19.61 -19.22 25.74
C ARG A 6 -20.59 -18.36 24.94
N LEU A 7 -20.86 -18.71 23.69
CA LEU A 7 -21.98 -18.15 22.93
C LEU A 7 -23.23 -19.01 23.15
N ARG A 8 -24.37 -18.33 23.35
CA ARG A 8 -25.67 -18.92 23.70
C ARG A 8 -26.22 -19.79 22.56
N CYS A 9 -26.67 -21.00 22.91
CA CYS A 9 -27.38 -21.92 22.03
C CYS A 9 -28.81 -21.45 21.76
N SER A 10 -29.25 -21.51 20.51
CA SER A 10 -30.67 -21.54 20.14
C SER A 10 -30.90 -22.63 19.10
N GLY A 11 -31.55 -23.72 19.53
CA GLY A 11 -32.24 -24.69 18.68
C GLY A 11 -31.36 -25.68 17.91
N PHE A 12 -31.61 -26.98 18.11
CA PHE A 12 -30.90 -28.15 17.58
C PHE A 12 -29.60 -28.52 18.31
N LEU A 13 -29.51 -29.79 18.70
CA LEU A 13 -28.39 -30.43 19.40
C LEU A 13 -27.15 -30.48 18.49
N LEU A 14 -26.55 -29.32 18.22
CA LEU A 14 -25.22 -29.17 17.65
C LEU A 14 -24.22 -29.57 18.72
N GLY A 15 -23.60 -30.74 18.57
CA GLY A 15 -22.43 -31.14 19.35
C GLY A 15 -21.28 -30.16 19.08
N LEU A 16 -21.20 -29.11 19.89
CA LEU A 16 -20.16 -28.09 19.84
C LEU A 16 -18.99 -28.60 20.67
N ILE A 17 -17.96 -29.15 20.00
CA ILE A 17 -16.73 -29.57 20.65
C ILE A 17 -15.73 -28.41 20.52
N SER A 18 -15.50 -27.71 21.63
CA SER A 18 -14.45 -26.68 21.75
C SER A 18 -13.21 -27.36 22.33
N LEU A 19 -12.13 -27.42 21.56
CA LEU A 19 -10.85 -27.99 22.01
C LEU A 19 -9.73 -26.99 21.76
N MET A 20 -8.93 -26.76 22.81
CA MET A 20 -7.85 -25.78 22.86
C MET A 20 -6.57 -26.38 22.28
N GLY A 21 -6.06 -25.80 21.19
CA GLY A 21 -4.70 -26.03 20.72
C GLY A 21 -3.76 -24.99 21.34
N VAL A 22 -2.72 -25.43 22.05
CA VAL A 22 -1.65 -24.55 22.53
C VAL A 22 -0.48 -24.64 21.57
N ALA A 23 -0.13 -23.54 20.91
CA ALA A 23 1.11 -23.45 20.15
C ALA A 23 2.29 -23.26 21.12
N CYS A 24 3.13 -24.30 21.27
CA CYS A 24 4.43 -24.21 21.93
C CYS A 24 5.51 -24.65 20.93
N GLY A 25 6.25 -23.72 20.33
CA GLY A 25 7.45 -24.03 19.55
C GLY A 25 7.23 -24.65 18.17
N ASN A 26 8.16 -25.53 17.75
CA ASN A 26 8.19 -26.20 16.44
C ASN A 26 7.26 -27.42 16.34
N ASP A 27 6.50 -27.72 17.39
CA ASP A 27 5.60 -28.88 17.42
C ASP A 27 4.31 -28.60 16.63
N PRO A 28 3.74 -29.63 15.98
CA PRO A 28 2.49 -29.49 15.25
C PRO A 28 1.36 -29.10 16.21
N ILE A 29 0.51 -28.18 15.77
CA ILE A 29 -0.68 -27.78 16.52
C ILE A 29 -1.67 -28.94 16.48
N ARG A 30 -1.99 -29.51 17.64
CA ARG A 30 -2.92 -30.63 17.76
C ARG A 30 -4.34 -30.15 18.05
N VAL A 31 -5.30 -30.69 17.30
CA VAL A 31 -6.74 -30.46 17.46
C VAL A 31 -7.44 -31.81 17.53
N ASP A 32 -8.17 -32.06 18.62
CA ASP A 32 -8.95 -33.29 18.74
C ASP A 32 -10.40 -33.06 18.25
N ALA A 33 -11.01 -34.09 17.66
CA ALA A 33 -12.41 -34.09 17.25
C ALA A 33 -13.02 -35.48 17.50
N ASP A 34 -14.05 -35.57 18.35
CA ASP A 34 -14.76 -36.84 18.60
C ASP A 34 -15.93 -37.03 17.62
N LEU A 35 -16.04 -38.22 17.04
CA LEU A 35 -17.21 -38.64 16.28
C LEU A 35 -18.29 -39.14 17.25
N LEU A 36 -19.30 -38.30 17.49
CA LEU A 36 -20.41 -38.62 18.37
C LEU A 36 -21.61 -39.21 17.58
N PRO A 37 -22.42 -40.09 18.20
CA PRO A 37 -23.69 -40.52 17.64
C PRO A 37 -24.66 -39.33 17.60
N GLY A 38 -24.75 -38.69 16.43
CA GLY A 38 -25.63 -37.53 16.19
C GLY A 38 -26.75 -37.84 15.21
N ILE A 39 -27.96 -37.37 15.51
CA ILE A 39 -29.11 -37.38 14.60
C ILE A 39 -29.00 -36.15 13.70
N GLY A 40 -28.21 -36.26 12.61
CA GLY A 40 -28.01 -35.18 11.64
C GLY A 40 -26.56 -35.10 11.16
N GLY A 41 -26.34 -35.33 9.87
CA GLY A 41 -25.03 -35.62 9.26
C GLY A 41 -24.01 -34.48 9.14
N TYR A 42 -23.99 -33.53 10.07
CA TYR A 42 -23.01 -32.43 10.11
C TYR A 42 -22.55 -32.14 11.55
N SER A 43 -21.24 -32.26 11.82
CA SER A 43 -20.62 -31.76 13.05
C SER A 43 -19.58 -30.68 12.76
N THR A 44 -19.35 -29.78 13.72
CA THR A 44 -18.29 -28.76 13.61
C THR A 44 -17.52 -28.66 14.92
N ALA A 45 -16.20 -28.85 14.83
CA ALA A 45 -15.25 -28.55 15.90
C ALA A 45 -14.56 -27.21 15.62
N GLU A 46 -14.33 -26.40 16.65
CA GLU A 46 -13.62 -25.13 16.53
C GLU A 46 -12.37 -25.14 17.40
N ALA A 47 -11.24 -24.75 16.81
CA ALA A 47 -9.95 -24.57 17.48
C ALA A 47 -9.47 -23.12 17.31
N ASP A 48 -9.26 -22.43 18.43
CA ASP A 48 -8.58 -21.12 18.47
C ASP A 48 -7.09 -21.35 18.71
N LEU A 49 -6.27 -21.01 17.71
CA LEU A 49 -4.82 -21.19 17.73
C LEU A 49 -4.09 -19.96 18.25
N GLY A 50 -4.81 -18.91 18.67
CA GLY A 50 -4.23 -17.69 19.21
C GLY A 50 -3.48 -16.88 18.15
N TRP A 51 -2.23 -16.49 18.45
CA TRP A 51 -1.42 -15.63 17.61
C TRP A 51 -0.37 -16.43 16.84
N LEU A 52 -0.39 -16.36 15.51
CA LEU A 52 0.54 -17.06 14.64
C LEU A 52 1.36 -16.09 13.77
N PRO A 53 2.68 -16.30 13.64
CA PRO A 53 3.58 -15.36 12.97
C PRO A 53 3.34 -15.29 11.46
N ALA A 54 3.21 -14.06 10.93
CA ALA A 54 2.92 -13.77 9.53
C ALA A 54 3.86 -14.48 8.55
N GLY A 55 3.32 -15.08 7.49
CA GLY A 55 4.12 -15.70 6.42
C GLY A 55 4.84 -16.98 6.82
N LYS A 56 4.65 -17.49 8.04
CA LYS A 56 5.17 -18.79 8.45
C LYS A 56 4.26 -19.91 7.97
N LYS A 57 4.84 -21.10 7.83
CA LYS A 57 4.11 -22.35 7.65
C LYS A 57 4.02 -23.04 9.00
N VAL A 58 2.83 -23.55 9.33
CA VAL A 58 2.54 -24.24 10.57
C VAL A 58 1.88 -25.56 10.21
N ASP A 59 2.36 -26.65 10.81
CA ASP A 59 1.73 -27.95 10.66
C ASP A 59 0.61 -28.09 11.70
N VAL A 60 -0.55 -28.54 11.23
CA VAL A 60 -1.74 -28.79 12.04
C VAL A 60 -2.04 -30.27 11.97
N GLU A 61 -2.16 -30.93 13.12
CA GLU A 61 -2.56 -32.32 13.24
C GLU A 61 -3.94 -32.38 13.88
N VAL A 62 -4.92 -32.86 13.12
CA VAL A 62 -6.27 -33.10 13.61
C VAL A 62 -6.42 -34.58 13.90
N ARG A 63 -6.81 -34.93 15.13
CA ARG A 63 -7.10 -36.29 15.53
C ARG A 63 -8.60 -36.50 15.61
N VAL A 64 -9.10 -37.40 14.77
CA VAL A 64 -10.51 -37.80 14.72
C VAL A 64 -10.68 -39.14 15.43
N VAL A 65 -11.42 -39.17 16.54
CA VAL A 65 -11.63 -40.40 17.32
C VAL A 65 -13.00 -40.99 17.04
N ASN A 66 -13.05 -42.27 16.70
CA ASN A 66 -14.31 -42.97 16.45
C ASN A 66 -14.91 -43.52 17.76
N ARG A 67 -15.97 -42.86 18.25
CA ARG A 67 -16.75 -43.31 19.42
C ARG A 67 -18.01 -44.09 19.05
N LEU A 68 -18.20 -44.42 17.77
CA LEU A 68 -19.33 -45.20 17.28
C LEU A 68 -19.09 -46.69 17.47
N SER A 69 -20.14 -47.49 17.29
CA SER A 69 -20.11 -48.96 17.40
C SER A 69 -19.46 -49.66 16.21
N ASP A 70 -19.25 -48.96 15.09
CA ASP A 70 -18.86 -49.53 13.82
C ASP A 70 -17.63 -48.84 13.21
N VAL A 71 -16.93 -49.54 12.32
CA VAL A 71 -15.79 -48.99 11.57
C VAL A 71 -16.31 -47.93 10.59
N VAL A 72 -15.68 -46.76 10.58
CA VAL A 72 -16.08 -45.64 9.72
C VAL A 72 -15.11 -45.48 8.56
N PRO A 73 -15.51 -45.73 7.29
CA PRO A 73 -14.65 -45.47 6.14
C PRO A 73 -14.41 -43.97 5.92
N PHE A 74 -13.17 -43.61 5.65
CA PHE A 74 -12.78 -42.26 5.24
C PHE A 74 -12.93 -42.13 3.72
N ASP A 75 -13.54 -41.02 3.27
CA ASP A 75 -13.76 -40.73 1.85
C ASP A 75 -12.73 -39.73 1.32
N ARG A 76 -12.79 -38.48 1.81
CA ARG A 76 -11.93 -37.39 1.33
C ARG A 76 -11.88 -36.20 2.28
N LEU A 77 -10.92 -35.30 2.01
CA LEU A 77 -10.83 -33.99 2.63
C LEU A 77 -11.21 -32.89 1.64
N LYS A 78 -11.81 -31.81 2.14
CA LYS A 78 -11.93 -30.55 1.41
C LYS A 78 -11.40 -29.42 2.28
N LEU A 79 -10.47 -28.65 1.73
CA LEU A 79 -9.83 -27.53 2.41
C LEU A 79 -10.42 -26.23 1.90
N ASN A 80 -10.52 -25.23 2.78
CA ASN A 80 -10.85 -23.87 2.41
C ASN A 80 -9.74 -22.91 2.88
N GLY A 81 -9.58 -21.81 2.14
CA GLY A 81 -8.67 -20.70 2.42
C GLY A 81 -7.18 -21.00 2.23
N SER A 82 -6.34 -20.76 3.24
CA SER A 82 -4.85 -20.81 3.16
C SER A 82 -4.24 -22.18 3.49
N LEU A 83 -5.07 -23.22 3.55
CA LEU A 83 -4.67 -24.61 3.70
C LEU A 83 -4.32 -25.19 2.32
N ASN A 84 -3.03 -25.44 2.08
CA ASN A 84 -2.55 -25.83 0.75
C ASN A 84 -2.61 -27.35 0.51
N LYS A 85 -2.50 -28.14 1.57
CA LYS A 85 -2.47 -29.60 1.51
C LYS A 85 -2.90 -30.18 2.85
N ALA A 86 -3.64 -31.29 2.81
CA ALA A 86 -3.92 -32.12 3.97
C ALA A 86 -3.96 -33.59 3.58
N GLU A 87 -3.51 -34.46 4.46
CA GLU A 87 -3.43 -35.91 4.26
C GLU A 87 -3.97 -36.62 5.49
N ALA A 88 -4.76 -37.68 5.27
CA ALA A 88 -5.22 -38.56 6.32
C ALA A 88 -4.27 -39.77 6.43
N THR A 89 -4.01 -40.26 7.65
CA THR A 89 -3.07 -41.38 7.88
C THR A 89 -3.66 -42.76 7.57
N GLY A 90 -4.95 -42.84 7.21
CA GLY A 90 -5.63 -44.09 6.93
C GLY A 90 -6.93 -43.90 6.14
N ASN A 91 -7.49 -45.01 5.67
CA ASN A 91 -8.70 -45.05 4.83
C ASN A 91 -9.97 -45.42 5.62
N SER A 92 -9.84 -45.65 6.93
CA SER A 92 -10.97 -45.92 7.83
C SER A 92 -10.56 -45.66 9.28
N ILE A 93 -11.56 -45.55 10.15
CA ILE A 93 -11.40 -45.32 11.58
C ILE A 93 -12.00 -46.52 12.33
N PRO A 94 -11.18 -47.41 12.93
CA PRO A 94 -11.66 -48.55 13.71
C PRO A 94 -12.52 -48.11 14.90
N VAL A 95 -13.34 -49.02 15.44
CA VAL A 95 -14.12 -48.78 16.66
C VAL A 95 -13.18 -48.45 17.82
N GLY A 96 -13.37 -47.30 18.46
CA GLY A 96 -12.48 -46.79 19.51
C GLY A 96 -11.11 -46.33 19.02
N GLY A 97 -10.84 -46.42 17.72
CA GLY A 97 -9.59 -45.99 17.08
C GLY A 97 -9.60 -44.52 16.65
N GLU A 98 -8.50 -44.10 16.03
CA GLU A 98 -8.29 -42.72 15.59
C GLU A 98 -7.81 -42.62 14.15
N LEU A 99 -8.12 -41.49 13.51
CA LEU A 99 -7.58 -41.06 12.23
C LEU A 99 -6.86 -39.73 12.44
N LEU A 100 -5.60 -39.65 12.04
CA LEU A 100 -4.85 -38.41 12.06
C LEU A 100 -4.93 -37.75 10.69
N ILE A 101 -5.21 -36.45 10.68
CA ILE A 101 -5.17 -35.60 9.50
C ILE A 101 -4.07 -34.58 9.70
N ARG A 102 -3.10 -34.55 8.81
CA ARG A 102 -2.00 -33.59 8.83
C ARG A 102 -2.23 -32.56 7.75
N ALA A 103 -2.27 -31.30 8.12
CA ALA A 103 -2.48 -30.19 7.19
C ALA A 103 -1.39 -29.13 7.35
N ALA A 104 -0.95 -28.57 6.23
CA ALA A 104 0.00 -27.46 6.22
C ALA A 104 -0.77 -26.13 6.07
N LEU A 105 -0.69 -25.29 7.10
CA LEU A 105 -1.30 -23.97 7.15
C LEU A 105 -0.25 -22.91 6.84
N THR A 106 -0.50 -22.08 5.81
CA THR A 106 0.33 -20.90 5.55
C THR A 106 -0.32 -19.67 6.15
N ILE A 107 0.35 -19.00 7.09
CA ILE A 107 -0.16 -17.81 7.76
C ILE A 107 -0.07 -16.63 6.79
N PRO A 108 -1.18 -15.91 6.52
CA PRO A 108 -1.17 -14.85 5.53
C PRO A 108 -0.41 -13.62 6.04
N ASN A 109 0.04 -12.78 5.11
CA ASN A 109 0.73 -11.51 5.41
C ASN A 109 -0.26 -10.32 5.51
N ASN A 110 -1.48 -10.54 5.99
CA ASN A 110 -2.50 -9.50 6.15
C ASN A 110 -3.21 -9.61 7.50
N SER A 111 -3.64 -8.47 8.03
CA SER A 111 -4.21 -8.37 9.38
C SER A 111 -5.72 -8.55 9.32
N HIS A 112 -6.18 -9.71 9.74
CA HIS A 112 -7.54 -9.97 10.19
C HIS A 112 -7.53 -11.21 11.09
N GLU A 113 -8.62 -11.42 11.83
CA GLU A 113 -8.92 -12.75 12.36
C GLU A 113 -9.12 -13.67 11.16
N VAL A 114 -8.34 -14.73 11.11
CA VAL A 114 -8.35 -15.70 10.01
C VAL A 114 -9.17 -16.90 10.45
N ASP A 115 -10.16 -17.28 9.64
CA ASP A 115 -10.97 -18.48 9.81
C ASP A 115 -10.72 -19.43 8.63
N GLN A 116 -10.20 -20.61 8.94
CA GLN A 116 -9.86 -21.67 7.99
C GLN A 116 -10.63 -22.93 8.34
N SER A 117 -10.91 -23.80 7.37
CA SER A 117 -11.65 -25.03 7.67
C SER A 117 -11.15 -26.25 6.91
N ILE A 118 -11.08 -27.38 7.60
CA ILE A 118 -10.88 -28.72 7.05
C ILE A 118 -12.22 -29.44 7.13
N ALA A 119 -12.85 -29.72 6.00
CA ALA A 119 -14.03 -30.57 5.92
C ALA A 119 -13.60 -32.01 5.66
N ILE A 120 -14.10 -32.92 6.50
CA ILE A 120 -13.78 -34.34 6.54
C ILE A 120 -15.04 -35.09 6.11
N TYR A 121 -14.95 -35.80 5.00
CA TYR A 121 -16.05 -36.61 4.49
C TYR A 121 -15.83 -38.06 4.90
N LEU A 122 -16.84 -38.62 5.56
CA LEU A 122 -16.86 -40.00 6.05
C LEU A 122 -18.04 -40.74 5.42
N GLN A 123 -17.87 -42.00 5.05
CA GLN A 123 -18.96 -42.81 4.53
C GLN A 123 -19.74 -43.42 5.70
N ARG A 124 -21.07 -43.29 5.68
CA ARG A 124 -21.97 -43.94 6.65
C ARG A 124 -23.08 -44.65 5.89
N ASP A 125 -23.34 -45.91 6.25
CA ASP A 125 -24.52 -46.72 5.89
C ASP A 125 -25.04 -46.56 4.45
N GLY A 126 -24.15 -46.61 3.45
CA GLY A 126 -24.53 -46.66 2.03
C GLY A 126 -25.27 -45.42 1.47
N MET A 127 -25.55 -44.38 2.27
CA MET A 127 -26.18 -43.14 1.80
C MET A 127 -25.63 -41.89 2.49
N ARG A 128 -25.21 -40.93 1.64
CA ARG A 128 -24.68 -39.58 1.92
C ARG A 128 -23.49 -39.54 2.88
N SER A 129 -22.32 -39.15 2.34
CA SER A 129 -21.14 -38.84 3.15
C SER A 129 -21.49 -37.86 4.27
N ALA A 130 -21.30 -38.27 5.52
CA ALA A 130 -21.36 -37.37 6.66
C ALA A 130 -20.20 -36.38 6.56
N ARG A 131 -20.47 -35.10 6.83
CA ARG A 131 -19.46 -34.05 6.75
C ARG A 131 -19.19 -33.50 8.14
N ASP A 132 -18.00 -33.79 8.64
CA ASP A 132 -17.47 -33.15 9.84
C ASP A 132 -16.56 -32.00 9.42
N THR A 133 -16.60 -30.87 10.14
CA THR A 133 -15.79 -29.70 9.81
C THR A 133 -14.96 -29.28 11.01
N VAL A 134 -13.66 -29.10 10.81
CA VAL A 134 -12.77 -28.51 11.81
C VAL A 134 -12.44 -27.09 11.37
N ARG A 135 -12.87 -26.11 12.16
CA ARG A 135 -12.55 -24.70 11.98
C ARG A 135 -11.32 -24.33 12.80
N LEU A 136 -10.39 -23.63 12.16
CA LEU A 136 -9.15 -23.14 12.75
C LEU A 136 -9.19 -21.62 12.72
N ARG A 137 -9.24 -21.00 13.89
CA ARG A 137 -9.29 -19.55 14.06
C ARG A 137 -7.99 -19.05 14.65
N PHE A 138 -7.43 -17.99 14.10
CA PHE A 138 -6.20 -17.39 14.62
C PHE A 138 -6.06 -15.92 14.26
N ARG A 139 -5.16 -15.22 14.94
CA ARG A 139 -4.74 -13.86 14.65
C ARG A 139 -3.30 -13.86 14.17
N VAL A 140 -2.97 -12.94 13.28
CA VAL A 140 -1.63 -12.82 12.72
C VAL A 140 -0.75 -11.95 13.64
N SER A 141 0.38 -12.48 14.10
CA SER A 141 1.45 -11.77 14.83
C SER A 141 2.66 -11.49 13.94
N GLU A 142 3.63 -10.72 14.44
CA GLU A 142 4.87 -10.36 13.72
C GLU A 142 4.65 -9.67 12.36
N LEU A 143 3.48 -9.07 12.17
CA LEU A 143 3.12 -8.35 10.97
C LEU A 143 3.65 -6.92 11.04
N LEU A 144 4.40 -6.50 10.01
CA LEU A 144 4.82 -5.12 9.75
C LEU A 144 4.54 -4.85 8.27
N ARG A 145 3.56 -4.01 7.97
CA ARG A 145 3.19 -3.69 6.59
C ARG A 145 2.52 -2.34 6.40
N PHE A 146 2.69 -1.79 5.21
CA PHE A 146 1.84 -0.71 4.73
C PHE A 146 0.48 -1.24 4.25
N HIS A 147 -0.54 -0.39 4.32
CA HIS A 147 -1.86 -0.73 3.76
C HIS A 147 -1.90 -0.59 2.24
N ALA A 148 -1.02 0.23 1.68
CA ALA A 148 -0.85 0.47 0.25
C ALA A 148 0.62 0.27 -0.16
N LYS A 149 0.86 0.03 -1.46
CA LYS A 149 2.22 -0.04 -2.03
C LYS A 149 2.68 1.26 -2.69
N THR A 150 1.73 2.14 -2.99
CA THR A 150 2.00 3.48 -3.52
C THR A 150 1.07 4.47 -2.85
N VAL A 151 1.59 5.65 -2.52
CA VAL A 151 0.79 6.77 -2.02
C VAL A 151 1.18 8.05 -2.76
N GLN A 152 0.19 8.88 -3.03
CA GLN A 152 0.40 10.19 -3.63
C GLN A 152 -0.17 11.28 -2.72
N PHE A 153 0.62 12.32 -2.48
CA PHE A 153 0.24 13.52 -1.76
C PHE A 153 0.21 14.72 -2.70
N SER A 154 -0.69 15.66 -2.44
CA SER A 154 -0.74 16.95 -3.15
C SER A 154 -0.49 18.06 -2.16
N ARG A 155 0.46 18.93 -2.45
CA ARG A 155 0.88 20.05 -1.58
C ARG A 155 0.87 21.37 -2.31
N ASP A 156 0.78 22.47 -1.58
CA ASP A 156 0.92 23.80 -2.16
C ASP A 156 2.40 24.11 -2.37
N GLY A 157 2.75 24.83 -3.44
CA GLY A 157 4.15 25.10 -3.81
C GLY A 157 4.93 25.95 -2.79
N SER A 158 4.26 26.56 -1.80
CA SER A 158 4.89 27.29 -0.69
C SER A 158 5.41 26.39 0.44
N ASP A 159 4.99 25.12 0.48
CA ASP A 159 5.39 24.19 1.53
C ASP A 159 6.81 23.68 1.25
N ASN A 160 7.81 24.22 1.96
CA ASN A 160 9.19 23.73 1.87
C ASN A 160 9.44 22.49 2.72
N LYS A 161 8.56 22.22 3.68
CA LYS A 161 8.65 21.09 4.60
C LYS A 161 7.31 20.37 4.61
N MET A 162 7.37 19.07 4.42
CA MET A 162 6.20 18.20 4.32
C MET A 162 6.18 17.25 5.51
N VAL A 163 5.03 17.14 6.16
CA VAL A 163 4.76 16.13 7.19
C VAL A 163 3.50 15.37 6.80
N GLU A 164 3.62 14.06 6.59
CA GLU A 164 2.50 13.19 6.22
C GLU A 164 2.42 11.94 7.07
N ARG A 165 1.27 11.28 7.00
CA ARG A 165 1.02 10.01 7.68
C ARG A 165 0.53 8.95 6.69
N ILE A 166 1.13 7.77 6.76
CA ILE A 166 0.74 6.59 5.97
C ILE A 166 0.29 5.49 6.93
N PRO A 167 -0.89 4.88 6.72
CA PRO A 167 -1.38 3.85 7.62
C PRO A 167 -0.53 2.58 7.50
N VAL A 168 -0.16 2.04 8.66
CA VAL A 168 0.58 0.79 8.77
C VAL A 168 -0.17 -0.18 9.68
N THR A 169 0.14 -1.46 9.54
CA THR A 169 -0.24 -2.46 10.54
C THR A 169 1.02 -3.03 11.16
N ILE A 170 1.07 -2.93 12.48
CA ILE A 170 2.10 -3.52 13.32
C ILE A 170 1.39 -4.40 14.34
N THR A 171 1.85 -5.63 14.48
CA THR A 171 1.31 -6.56 15.49
C THR A 171 2.43 -7.04 16.39
N GLN A 172 2.09 -7.33 17.64
CA GLN A 172 3.02 -7.91 18.60
C GLN A 172 3.67 -9.17 18.00
N PRO A 173 4.93 -9.47 18.36
CA PRO A 173 5.79 -8.79 19.33
C PRO A 173 6.58 -7.60 18.76
N ILE A 174 6.31 -7.13 17.54
CA ILE A 174 7.03 -5.99 16.97
C ILE A 174 6.72 -4.74 17.77
N ASP A 175 7.77 -4.11 18.30
CA ASP A 175 7.69 -2.87 19.05
C ASP A 175 7.70 -1.69 18.07
N ALA A 176 6.55 -1.05 17.89
CA ALA A 176 6.37 0.10 17.00
C ALA A 176 7.41 1.21 17.25
N ALA A 177 7.83 1.42 18.50
CA ALA A 177 8.81 2.45 18.85
C ALA A 177 10.24 2.13 18.38
N LYS A 178 10.53 0.87 18.03
CA LYS A 178 11.85 0.41 17.57
C LYS A 178 11.92 0.22 16.06
N VAL A 179 10.80 0.35 15.35
CA VAL A 179 10.76 0.24 13.90
C VAL A 179 11.61 1.37 13.30
N GLN A 180 12.59 0.98 12.48
CA GLN A 180 13.45 1.90 11.77
C GLN A 180 12.78 2.34 10.47
N VAL A 181 12.94 3.62 10.12
CA VAL A 181 12.46 4.17 8.86
C VAL A 181 13.65 4.65 8.05
N THR A 182 13.73 4.19 6.81
CA THR A 182 14.75 4.63 5.85
C THR A 182 14.08 5.06 4.56
N GLY A 183 14.71 5.99 3.84
CA GLY A 183 14.19 6.49 2.57
C GLY A 183 15.23 6.42 1.44
N THR A 184 14.74 6.47 0.21
CA THR A 184 15.56 6.54 -1.01
C THR A 184 15.06 7.63 -1.96
N GLY A 185 15.87 8.01 -2.95
CA GLY A 185 15.53 9.11 -3.87
C GLY A 185 15.45 10.44 -3.12
N ASP A 186 14.38 11.20 -3.38
CA ASP A 186 14.13 12.48 -2.70
C ASP A 186 13.82 12.30 -1.20
N PHE A 187 13.54 11.08 -0.75
CA PHE A 187 13.20 10.76 0.64
C PHE A 187 14.42 10.25 1.43
N ARG A 188 15.63 10.28 0.87
CA ARG A 188 16.86 9.77 1.53
C ARG A 188 17.12 10.36 2.93
N ASN A 189 16.72 11.61 3.13
CA ASN A 189 16.89 12.35 4.38
C ASN A 189 15.58 12.45 5.18
N ALA A 190 14.54 11.70 4.78
CA ALA A 190 13.25 11.75 5.46
C ALA A 190 13.37 11.26 6.90
N ARG A 191 12.77 12.00 7.83
CA ARG A 191 12.71 11.64 9.25
C ARG A 191 11.37 10.98 9.50
N GLY A 192 11.38 9.67 9.79
CA GLY A 192 10.17 8.90 10.03
C GLY A 192 10.12 8.27 11.41
N ALA A 193 8.92 8.17 11.96
CA ALA A 193 8.64 7.40 13.17
C ALA A 193 7.24 6.79 13.08
N ILE A 194 7.03 5.66 13.75
CA ILE A 194 5.69 5.13 13.94
C ILE A 194 5.01 5.89 15.07
N VAL A 195 3.80 6.37 14.80
CA VAL A 195 2.96 7.06 15.77
C VAL A 195 1.59 6.38 15.87
N HIS A 196 1.08 6.26 17.08
CA HIS A 196 -0.27 5.77 17.31
C HIS A 196 -1.25 6.93 17.28
N TRP A 197 -2.23 6.90 16.38
CA TRP A 197 -3.22 7.97 16.23
C TRP A 197 -4.53 7.43 15.64
N GLN A 198 -5.67 7.83 16.23
CA GLN A 198 -7.01 7.32 15.86
C GLN A 198 -7.11 5.79 15.91
N ASP A 199 -6.68 5.19 17.03
CA ASP A 199 -6.74 3.74 17.28
C ASP A 199 -6.02 2.85 16.26
N ARG A 200 -5.02 3.42 15.55
CA ARG A 200 -4.19 2.69 14.59
C ARG A 200 -2.77 3.28 14.51
N ASP A 201 -1.85 2.46 14.02
CA ASP A 201 -0.47 2.87 13.82
C ASP A 201 -0.28 3.52 12.44
N TRP A 202 0.54 4.56 12.42
CA TRP A 202 0.90 5.29 11.22
C TRP A 202 2.39 5.48 11.14
N LEU A 203 2.95 5.38 9.94
CA LEU A 203 4.23 6.01 9.66
C LEU A 203 3.98 7.51 9.51
N GLN A 204 4.44 8.31 10.47
CA GLN A 204 4.58 9.75 10.28
C GLN A 204 5.99 10.03 9.78
N PHE A 205 6.10 10.75 8.67
CA PHE A 205 7.40 11.12 8.13
C PHE A 205 7.42 12.59 7.74
N GLU A 206 8.63 13.15 7.79
CA GLU A 206 8.96 14.50 7.43
C GLU A 206 10.01 14.50 6.32
N VAL A 207 9.80 15.30 5.28
CA VAL A 207 10.78 15.51 4.21
C VAL A 207 10.85 16.98 3.85
N ASP A 208 12.07 17.49 3.71
CA ASP A 208 12.34 18.84 3.24
C ASP A 208 12.49 18.85 1.72
N ARG A 209 11.89 19.84 1.08
CA ARG A 209 12.03 20.08 -0.36
C ARG A 209 13.30 20.90 -0.59
N GLU A 210 14.32 20.28 -1.17
CA GLU A 210 15.62 20.91 -1.42
C GLU A 210 15.52 22.08 -2.43
N ASP A 211 14.67 21.95 -3.47
CA ASP A 211 14.44 22.98 -4.49
C ASP A 211 12.96 23.45 -4.50
N PRO A 212 12.65 24.73 -4.19
CA PRO A 212 11.29 25.28 -4.22
C PRO A 212 10.66 25.34 -5.61
N ASN A 213 11.40 25.04 -6.69
CA ASN A 213 10.88 24.90 -8.05
C ASN A 213 10.62 23.45 -8.47
N GLN A 214 11.08 22.45 -7.69
CA GLN A 214 10.89 21.04 -7.98
C GLN A 214 9.39 20.66 -7.92
N ALA A 215 8.77 20.37 -9.06
CA ALA A 215 7.32 20.12 -9.11
C ALA A 215 6.88 18.83 -8.40
N GLU A 216 7.79 17.88 -8.21
CA GLU A 216 7.49 16.56 -7.68
C GLU A 216 8.67 16.00 -6.86
N LEU A 217 8.36 15.40 -5.71
CA LEU A 217 9.29 14.52 -4.98
C LEU A 217 8.87 13.07 -5.18
N ALA A 218 9.83 12.20 -5.46
CA ALA A 218 9.61 10.77 -5.63
C ALA A 218 10.67 9.94 -4.90
N GLY A 219 10.23 8.84 -4.29
CA GLY A 219 11.13 7.91 -3.63
C GLY A 219 10.39 6.78 -2.93
N THR A 220 11.13 6.00 -2.16
CA THR A 220 10.59 4.87 -1.40
C THR A 220 10.90 5.05 0.07
N LEU A 221 9.90 4.83 0.92
CA LEU A 221 10.07 4.70 2.36
C LEU A 221 10.03 3.21 2.72
N THR A 222 10.98 2.77 3.55
CA THR A 222 11.07 1.40 4.06
C THR A 222 10.96 1.45 5.58
N ILE A 223 10.09 0.59 6.13
CA ILE A 223 10.00 0.32 7.57
C ILE A 223 10.61 -1.04 7.85
N GLU A 224 11.46 -1.15 8.87
CA GLU A 224 12.11 -2.39 9.28
C GLU A 224 12.06 -2.56 10.79
N ASP A 225 11.64 -3.73 11.26
CA ASP A 225 11.86 -4.13 12.65
C ASP A 225 13.28 -4.69 12.81
N PRO A 226 14.15 -4.05 13.61
CA PRO A 226 15.55 -4.47 13.73
C PRO A 226 15.73 -5.85 14.37
N VAL A 227 14.74 -6.34 15.15
CA VAL A 227 14.81 -7.63 15.85
C VAL A 227 14.43 -8.78 14.92
N SER A 228 13.22 -8.76 14.35
CA SER A 228 12.72 -9.83 13.47
C SER A 228 13.20 -9.73 12.03
N LYS A 229 13.84 -8.61 11.64
CA LYS A 229 14.25 -8.28 10.26
C LYS A 229 13.10 -8.24 9.26
N ARG A 230 11.86 -8.15 9.74
CA ARG A 230 10.69 -7.87 8.90
C ARG A 230 10.81 -6.48 8.34
N LYS A 231 10.55 -6.35 7.05
CA LYS A 231 10.52 -5.07 6.35
C LYS A 231 9.36 -4.98 5.39
N ASP A 232 8.86 -3.77 5.21
CA ASP A 232 7.95 -3.44 4.12
C ASP A 232 8.32 -2.08 3.53
N MET A 233 7.91 -1.85 2.29
CA MET A 233 8.23 -0.64 1.55
C MET A 233 7.00 -0.05 0.86
N ILE A 234 7.01 1.28 0.71
CA ILE A 234 5.98 2.04 0.00
C ILE A 234 6.63 3.09 -0.90
N THR A 235 6.17 3.16 -2.15
CA THR A 235 6.54 4.24 -3.07
C THR A 235 5.74 5.49 -2.75
N CYS A 236 6.42 6.61 -2.54
CA CYS A 236 5.83 7.88 -2.20
C CYS A 236 6.02 8.87 -3.34
N LEU A 237 4.94 9.57 -3.66
CA LEU A 237 4.90 10.61 -4.68
C LEU A 237 4.28 11.88 -4.10
N VAL A 238 4.96 13.01 -4.21
CA VAL A 238 4.45 14.29 -3.70
C VAL A 238 4.43 15.27 -4.84
N ARG A 239 3.23 15.69 -5.22
CA ARG A 239 3.05 16.67 -6.29
C ARG A 239 2.77 18.03 -5.69
N TYR A 240 3.65 18.97 -5.98
CA TYR A 240 3.45 20.36 -5.61
C TYR A 240 2.59 21.05 -6.66
N ARG A 241 1.52 21.69 -6.20
CA ARG A 241 0.78 22.70 -6.95
C ARG A 241 1.65 23.94 -7.00
N VAL A 242 2.61 23.92 -7.91
CA VAL A 242 3.38 25.11 -8.23
C VAL A 242 2.46 26.08 -8.97
N PRO A 243 2.37 27.35 -8.54
CA PRO A 243 1.48 28.35 -9.14
C PRO A 243 1.83 28.64 -10.60
N VAL A 244 3.05 28.32 -11.03
CA VAL A 244 3.49 28.39 -12.42
C VAL A 244 4.23 27.10 -12.79
N THR A 245 3.89 26.52 -13.93
CA THR A 245 4.70 25.48 -14.58
C THR A 245 5.14 25.94 -15.96
N VAL A 246 6.41 25.74 -16.30
CA VAL A 246 6.93 25.95 -17.66
C VAL A 246 7.35 24.61 -18.23
N ARG A 247 6.79 24.23 -19.38
CA ARG A 247 7.16 23.01 -20.11
C ARG A 247 7.80 23.37 -21.44
N PRO A 248 8.88 22.70 -21.87
CA PRO A 248 9.41 22.92 -23.21
C PRO A 248 8.33 22.57 -24.24
N GLY A 249 8.10 23.45 -25.21
CA GLY A 249 7.23 23.16 -26.34
C GLY A 249 7.92 22.25 -27.34
N LEU A 250 9.23 22.47 -27.53
CA LEU A 250 10.13 21.65 -28.31
C LEU A 250 11.43 21.48 -27.53
N LEU A 251 12.10 20.34 -27.73
CA LEU A 251 13.41 20.06 -27.11
C LEU A 251 14.55 20.80 -27.82
N PHE A 252 14.31 21.28 -29.04
CA PHE A 252 15.30 21.99 -29.86
C PHE A 252 14.78 23.37 -30.26
N ALA A 253 15.68 24.35 -30.26
CA ALA A 253 15.41 25.66 -30.81
C ALA A 253 15.25 25.57 -32.33
N ARG A 254 14.37 26.41 -32.90
CA ARG A 254 14.17 26.49 -34.35
C ARG A 254 14.77 27.77 -34.89
N PRO A 255 15.28 27.81 -36.14
CA PRO A 255 15.58 29.08 -36.78
C PRO A 255 14.35 29.99 -36.76
N ALA A 256 14.54 31.24 -36.32
CA ALA A 256 13.49 32.24 -36.37
C ALA A 256 13.39 32.83 -37.78
N SER A 257 12.31 33.56 -38.04
CA SER A 257 12.02 34.15 -39.36
C SER A 257 13.03 35.22 -39.81
N ASP A 258 13.83 35.74 -38.90
CA ASP A 258 14.89 36.72 -39.21
C ASP A 258 16.21 36.07 -39.64
N GLU A 259 16.29 34.73 -39.64
CA GLU A 259 17.47 33.90 -39.94
C GLU A 259 18.73 34.22 -39.11
N LYS A 260 18.60 35.07 -38.08
CA LYS A 260 19.70 35.55 -37.21
C LYS A 260 19.49 35.19 -35.75
N SER A 261 18.36 34.58 -35.44
CA SER A 261 18.01 34.11 -34.12
C SER A 261 17.37 32.73 -34.15
N TYR A 262 17.36 32.09 -33.00
CA TYR A 262 16.69 30.82 -32.76
C TYR A 262 15.50 31.06 -31.82
N ALA A 263 14.32 30.61 -32.23
CA ALA A 263 13.12 30.60 -31.40
C ALA A 263 13.11 29.36 -30.48
N VAL A 264 13.01 29.61 -29.17
CA VAL A 264 12.81 28.60 -28.14
C VAL A 264 11.38 28.70 -27.62
N THR A 265 10.58 27.67 -27.88
CA THR A 265 9.17 27.63 -27.45
C THR A 265 9.01 26.92 -26.11
N ALA A 266 8.19 27.50 -25.22
CA ALA A 266 7.71 26.86 -24.00
C ALA A 266 6.21 27.10 -23.79
N PHE A 267 5.58 26.25 -22.97
CA PHE A 267 4.22 26.42 -22.49
C PHE A 267 4.26 26.79 -21.02
N VAL A 268 3.77 27.98 -20.69
CA VAL A 268 3.59 28.46 -19.32
C VAL A 268 2.14 28.21 -18.92
N ARG A 269 1.94 27.52 -17.81
CA ARG A 269 0.62 27.36 -17.18
C ARG A 269 0.63 27.96 -15.79
N LEU A 270 -0.27 28.91 -15.57
CA LEU A 270 -0.59 29.52 -14.29
C LEU A 270 -1.71 28.70 -13.64
N TYR A 271 -1.53 28.35 -12.38
CA TYR A 271 -2.58 27.75 -11.57
C TYR A 271 -3.10 28.81 -10.59
N PRO A 272 -4.43 28.91 -10.39
CA PRO A 272 -5.00 29.86 -9.45
C PRO A 272 -4.42 29.61 -8.06
N THR A 273 -4.03 30.68 -7.37
CA THR A 273 -3.59 30.61 -5.98
C THR A 273 -4.81 30.67 -5.05
N LYS A 274 -4.72 30.10 -3.84
CA LYS A 274 -5.84 30.04 -2.86
C LYS A 274 -6.51 31.41 -2.62
N THR A 275 -5.75 32.50 -2.71
CA THR A 275 -6.24 33.88 -2.54
C THR A 275 -7.24 34.31 -3.63
N GLU A 276 -7.21 33.68 -4.81
CA GLU A 276 -8.14 33.96 -5.92
C GLU A 276 -9.36 33.02 -5.91
N SER A 277 -9.21 31.79 -5.40
CA SER A 277 -10.32 30.83 -5.34
C SER A 277 -11.38 31.19 -4.30
N GLU A 278 -11.04 31.94 -3.25
CA GLU A 278 -12.02 32.42 -2.25
C GLU A 278 -12.80 33.66 -2.72
N ARG A 279 -12.43 34.26 -3.86
CA ARG A 279 -13.07 35.46 -4.42
C ARG A 279 -14.02 35.21 -5.58
N THR A 280 -14.26 33.96 -5.97
CA THR A 280 -15.08 33.63 -7.15
C THR A 280 -16.25 32.72 -6.79
N ASP A 281 -17.24 33.31 -6.14
CA ASP A 281 -18.62 32.85 -6.26
C ASP A 281 -19.08 33.05 -7.71
N GLU A 282 -19.54 31.94 -8.31
CA GLU A 282 -20.54 31.78 -9.36
C GLU A 282 -20.52 32.75 -10.57
N THR A 283 -20.29 32.15 -11.76
CA THR A 283 -20.72 32.62 -13.12
C THR A 283 -19.93 33.67 -13.90
N LYS A 284 -18.63 33.88 -13.65
CA LYS A 284 -17.76 34.55 -14.65
C LYS A 284 -16.53 33.71 -14.96
N THR A 285 -16.28 33.47 -16.26
CA THR A 285 -15.02 32.96 -16.80
C THR A 285 -13.86 33.65 -16.10
N SER A 286 -13.15 32.95 -15.21
CA SER A 286 -12.05 33.54 -14.48
C SER A 286 -10.96 33.91 -15.48
N THR A 287 -10.79 35.20 -15.72
CA THR A 287 -9.58 35.73 -16.33
C THR A 287 -8.47 35.54 -15.30
N LEU A 288 -7.81 34.38 -15.34
CA LEU A 288 -6.56 34.13 -14.61
C LEU A 288 -5.61 35.31 -14.85
N ALA A 289 -5.02 35.81 -13.76
CA ALA A 289 -4.22 37.04 -13.74
C ALA A 289 -3.21 37.12 -14.89
N SER A 290 -3.06 38.32 -15.48
CA SER A 290 -2.07 38.57 -16.51
C SER A 290 -0.66 38.29 -15.98
N ALA A 291 0.06 37.36 -16.61
CA ALA A 291 1.48 37.14 -16.31
C ALA A 291 2.37 37.91 -17.29
N VAL A 292 3.44 38.49 -16.76
CA VAL A 292 4.56 39.01 -17.55
C VAL A 292 5.63 37.94 -17.60
N VAL A 293 6.00 37.51 -18.81
CA VAL A 293 7.06 36.52 -19.01
C VAL A 293 8.27 37.20 -19.63
N ALA A 294 9.42 37.08 -18.97
CA ALA A 294 10.72 37.42 -19.51
C ALA A 294 11.58 36.14 -19.62
N ALA A 295 12.63 36.17 -20.43
CA ALA A 295 13.56 35.07 -20.57
C ALA A 295 15.01 35.60 -20.60
N HIS A 296 15.93 34.78 -20.10
CA HIS A 296 17.35 35.08 -20.05
C HIS A 296 18.18 33.88 -20.51
N ILE A 297 19.36 34.17 -21.07
CA ILE A 297 20.44 33.21 -21.32
C ILE A 297 21.65 33.68 -20.52
N GLY A 298 22.03 32.91 -19.51
CA GLY A 298 22.96 33.39 -18.49
C GLY A 298 22.42 34.70 -17.88
N ASP A 299 23.21 35.76 -17.96
CA ASP A 299 22.83 37.10 -17.48
C ASP A 299 22.19 37.99 -18.57
N TYR A 300 22.04 37.49 -19.79
CA TYR A 300 21.54 38.27 -20.92
C TYR A 300 20.02 38.11 -21.09
N PRO A 301 19.22 39.19 -21.01
CA PRO A 301 17.80 39.13 -21.34
C PRO A 301 17.61 38.90 -22.84
N VAL A 302 16.58 38.14 -23.20
CA VAL A 302 16.18 37.89 -24.59
C VAL A 302 14.73 38.29 -24.82
N ASP A 303 14.42 38.63 -26.07
CA ASP A 303 13.07 39.03 -26.45
C ASP A 303 12.12 37.85 -26.35
N VAL A 304 10.92 38.09 -25.81
CA VAL A 304 9.89 37.07 -25.61
C VAL A 304 8.59 37.49 -26.28
N ALA A 305 8.07 36.64 -27.16
CA ALA A 305 6.68 36.71 -27.62
C ALA A 305 5.79 35.80 -26.77
N THR A 306 4.67 36.34 -26.28
CA THR A 306 3.69 35.59 -25.49
C THR A 306 2.39 35.46 -26.26
N HIS A 307 1.84 34.24 -26.30
CA HIS A 307 0.61 33.91 -27.03
C HIS A 307 -0.35 33.20 -26.07
N PRO A 308 -1.47 33.83 -25.67
CA PRO A 308 -2.46 33.17 -24.83
C PRO A 308 -3.13 32.04 -25.62
N LEU A 309 -3.19 30.83 -25.04
CA LEU A 309 -3.86 29.67 -25.61
C LEU A 309 -5.19 29.34 -24.91
N GLY A 310 -5.40 29.90 -23.72
CA GLY A 310 -6.58 29.67 -22.89
C GLY A 310 -6.37 30.24 -21.50
N ALA A 311 -7.35 30.03 -20.61
CA ALA A 311 -7.31 30.54 -19.25
C ALA A 311 -6.03 30.07 -18.51
N GLY A 312 -5.14 31.02 -18.22
CA GLY A 312 -3.86 30.78 -17.53
C GLY A 312 -2.88 29.91 -18.30
N VAL A 313 -3.03 29.73 -19.61
CA VAL A 313 -2.07 28.97 -20.44
C VAL A 313 -1.54 29.86 -21.55
N TYR A 314 -0.22 29.96 -21.64
CA TYR A 314 0.50 30.78 -22.61
C TYR A 314 1.52 29.91 -23.35
N ARG A 315 1.57 30.04 -24.68
CA ARG A 315 2.77 29.68 -25.44
C ARG A 315 3.70 30.88 -25.43
N VAL A 316 4.94 30.65 -25.04
CA VAL A 316 5.97 31.69 -25.02
C VAL A 316 7.11 31.29 -25.94
N GLU A 317 7.67 32.26 -26.64
CA GLU A 317 8.76 32.08 -27.59
C GLU A 317 9.86 33.07 -27.25
N ALA A 318 11.02 32.57 -26.84
CA ALA A 318 12.20 33.37 -26.60
C ALA A 318 13.08 33.39 -27.86
N PHE A 319 13.48 34.57 -28.32
CA PHE A 319 14.33 34.74 -29.50
C PHE A 319 15.78 34.89 -29.07
N VAL A 320 16.57 33.87 -29.37
CA VAL A 320 17.97 33.74 -28.97
C VAL A 320 18.85 34.16 -30.13
N PRO A 321 19.56 35.30 -30.06
CA PRO A 321 20.50 35.69 -31.11
C PRO A 321 21.57 34.62 -31.34
N GLU A 322 21.93 34.38 -32.61
CA GLU A 322 22.89 33.34 -33.00
C GLU A 322 24.22 33.41 -32.21
N ARG A 323 24.69 34.62 -31.89
CA ARG A 323 25.91 34.84 -31.10
C ARG A 323 25.91 34.17 -29.72
N PHE A 324 24.75 33.83 -29.15
CA PHE A 324 24.63 33.19 -27.85
C PHE A 324 24.42 31.66 -27.92
N VAL A 325 24.26 31.10 -29.13
CA VAL A 325 23.99 29.67 -29.35
C VAL A 325 25.11 28.77 -28.83
N GLY A 326 26.36 29.21 -28.95
CA GLY A 326 27.53 28.47 -28.48
C GLY A 326 27.66 28.41 -26.95
N GLU A 327 27.01 29.32 -26.23
CA GLU A 327 27.12 29.48 -24.78
C GLU A 327 25.83 29.07 -24.04
N ALA A 328 24.70 28.97 -24.76
CA ALA A 328 23.39 28.68 -24.19
C ALA A 328 23.11 27.17 -24.11
N ASP A 329 23.18 26.59 -22.92
CA ASP A 329 22.68 25.22 -22.65
C ASP A 329 21.22 25.19 -22.14
N SER A 330 20.67 26.37 -21.86
CA SER A 330 19.39 26.54 -21.19
C SER A 330 18.85 27.96 -21.31
N VAL A 331 17.52 28.08 -21.19
CA VAL A 331 16.80 29.36 -21.11
C VAL A 331 16.17 29.47 -19.73
N GLN A 332 16.39 30.59 -19.05
CA GLN A 332 15.79 30.92 -17.76
C GLN A 332 14.56 31.81 -17.97
N TRP A 333 13.39 31.28 -17.68
CA TRP A 333 12.11 31.99 -17.72
C TRP A 333 11.86 32.70 -16.39
N GLN A 334 11.45 33.96 -16.45
CA GLN A 334 11.00 34.76 -15.32
C GLN A 334 9.53 35.11 -15.53
N ILE A 335 8.65 34.56 -14.69
CA ILE A 335 7.21 34.72 -14.78
C ILE A 335 6.74 35.55 -13.60
N LYS A 336 6.38 36.81 -13.85
CA LYS A 336 5.78 37.69 -12.86
C LYS A 336 4.26 37.57 -12.92
N THR A 337 3.66 37.29 -11.78
CA THR A 337 2.21 37.30 -11.54
C THR A 337 1.87 38.35 -10.49
N ASP A 338 0.60 38.58 -10.21
CA ASP A 338 0.14 39.53 -9.17
C ASP A 338 0.62 39.08 -7.77
N GLY A 339 1.82 39.55 -7.40
CA GLY A 339 2.40 39.40 -6.07
C GLY A 339 3.68 38.58 -5.99
N LYS A 340 4.07 37.81 -7.02
CA LYS A 340 5.32 37.01 -7.01
C LYS A 340 5.95 36.84 -8.40
N VAL A 341 7.27 36.68 -8.39
CA VAL A 341 8.11 36.35 -9.55
C VAL A 341 8.59 34.92 -9.40
N TYR A 342 8.39 34.11 -10.43
CA TYR A 342 8.85 32.72 -10.50
C TYR A 342 9.97 32.59 -11.52
N TYR A 343 11.01 31.82 -11.19
CA TYR A 343 12.13 31.57 -12.08
C TYR A 343 12.17 30.09 -12.43
N VAL A 344 12.15 29.75 -13.72
CA VAL A 344 12.16 28.35 -14.19
C VAL A 344 13.20 28.20 -15.29
N LYS A 345 14.12 27.24 -15.14
CA LYS A 345 15.20 27.00 -16.09
C LYS A 345 14.90 25.76 -16.94
N ASN A 346 14.89 25.89 -18.26
CA ASN A 346 14.66 24.79 -19.19
C ASN A 346 15.92 24.56 -20.03
N ARG A 347 16.38 23.32 -20.13
CA ARG A 347 17.44 22.94 -21.08
C ARG A 347 16.90 22.97 -22.51
N VAL A 348 17.73 23.41 -23.45
CA VAL A 348 17.36 23.55 -24.86
C VAL A 348 18.53 23.09 -25.72
N GLY A 349 18.27 22.24 -26.71
CA GLY A 349 19.26 21.93 -27.74
C GLY A 349 19.23 22.98 -28.84
N PHE A 350 20.38 23.55 -29.21
CA PHE A 350 20.50 24.34 -30.44
C PHE A 350 21.08 23.44 -31.56
N PRO A 351 20.51 23.48 -32.78
CA PRO A 351 21.13 22.83 -33.93
C PRO A 351 22.55 23.38 -34.14
N ARG A 352 23.52 22.49 -34.37
CA ARG A 352 24.90 22.86 -34.71
C ARG A 352 25.08 23.01 -36.20
#